data_AF-A0A7X5ISX0-F1
#
_entry.id   AF-A0A7X5ISX0-F1
#
_cell.length_a   1.000
_cell.length_b   1.000
_cell.length_c   1.000
_cell.angle_alpha   90.00
_cell.angle_beta   90.00
_cell.angle_gamma   90.00
#
_symmetry.space_group_name_H-M   'P 1'
#
loop_
_entity.id
_entity.type
_entity.pdbx_description
1 polymer ?
#
loop_
_entity_poly.entity_id
_entity_poly.type
_entity_poly.pdbx_seq_one_letter_code
_entity_poly.pdbx_strand_id
1 'polypeptide(L)'
;MGCFNPSKSDIDLIIYPTPFELHFSNAHLQWFIDNPTDYIHKMNGTDKDLAAHFKIIKKYGVVLQGEEINDVFADVPRKEYIDSIWFDVESAKEDILEEPIYVILNLCRVAAFLKNDLILSKRQGGEWAL
;
A
#
# COMPACT_ATOMS: atom_id res chain seq x y z
N MET A 1 -12.74 -7.37 -23.81
CA MET A 1 -11.88 -8.49 -24.21
C MET A 1 -10.49 -8.16 -23.67
N GLY A 2 -10.11 -8.84 -22.58
CA GLY A 2 -8.92 -8.51 -21.79
C GLY A 2 -7.64 -8.94 -22.49
N CYS A 3 -6.63 -8.07 -22.45
CA CYS A 3 -5.27 -8.41 -22.84
C CYS A 3 -4.52 -8.83 -21.57
N PHE A 4 -4.60 -10.10 -21.20
CA PHE A 4 -3.60 -10.72 -20.32
C PHE A 4 -2.36 -10.99 -21.20
N ASN A 5 -1.27 -10.27 -20.95
CA ASN A 5 0.01 -10.53 -21.61
C ASN A 5 0.90 -11.33 -20.66
N PRO A 6 1.17 -12.62 -20.90
CA PRO A 6 1.95 -13.48 -20.00
C PRO A 6 3.45 -13.09 -19.90
N SER A 7 3.88 -12.03 -20.58
CA SER A 7 5.23 -11.45 -20.48
C SER A 7 5.30 -10.17 -19.63
N LYS A 8 4.17 -9.65 -19.12
CA LYS A 8 4.13 -8.46 -18.27
C LYS A 8 3.26 -8.70 -17.06
N SER A 9 3.83 -8.53 -15.88
CA SER A 9 3.15 -8.65 -14.60
C SER A 9 2.31 -7.40 -14.30
N ASP A 10 1.31 -7.50 -13.42
CA ASP A 10 0.41 -6.39 -13.05
C ASP A 10 1.11 -5.22 -12.34
N ILE A 11 2.42 -5.35 -12.08
CA ILE A 11 3.28 -4.32 -11.50
C ILE A 11 4.11 -3.57 -12.56
N ASP A 12 4.18 -4.09 -13.80
CA ASP A 12 4.82 -3.41 -14.95
C ASP A 12 3.96 -2.27 -15.49
N LEU A 13 2.65 -2.29 -15.18
CA LEU A 13 1.66 -1.26 -15.45
C LEU A 13 0.77 -1.12 -14.21
N ILE A 14 0.72 0.06 -13.59
CA ILE A 14 -0.13 0.24 -12.41
C ILE A 14 -1.61 0.12 -12.79
N ILE A 15 -2.22 -1.00 -12.38
CA ILE A 15 -3.68 -1.19 -12.32
C ILE A 15 -4.16 -0.72 -10.94
N TYR A 16 -5.25 0.06 -10.89
CA TYR A 16 -5.77 0.65 -9.65
C TYR A 16 -7.29 0.47 -9.50
N PRO A 17 -7.80 -0.11 -8.38
CA PRO A 17 -7.03 -0.68 -7.26
C PRO A 17 -6.19 -1.89 -7.72
N THR A 18 -5.04 -2.08 -7.09
CA THR A 18 -4.03 -3.03 -7.57
C THR A 18 -4.39 -4.44 -7.15
N PRO A 19 -4.35 -5.43 -8.06
CA PRO A 19 -4.57 -6.83 -7.70
C PRO A 19 -3.44 -7.37 -6.83
N PHE A 20 -3.75 -8.33 -5.95
CA PHE A 20 -2.77 -9.09 -5.19
C PHE A 20 -3.10 -10.59 -5.22
N GLU A 21 -2.03 -11.39 -5.23
CA GLU A 21 -2.10 -12.85 -5.22
C GLU A 21 -2.14 -13.43 -3.80
N LEU A 22 -1.60 -12.71 -2.81
CA LEU A 22 -1.61 -13.12 -1.41
C LEU A 22 -1.41 -11.93 -0.47
N HIS A 23 -2.19 -11.87 0.61
CA HIS A 23 -1.96 -10.97 1.74
C HIS A 23 -1.96 -11.75 3.05
N PHE A 24 -0.81 -11.82 3.71
CA PHE A 24 -0.66 -12.48 5.00
C PHE A 24 -0.44 -11.46 6.13
N SER A 25 -1.15 -11.69 7.23
CA SER A 25 -1.02 -10.95 8.48
C SER A 25 -1.45 -11.84 9.65
N ASN A 26 -1.23 -11.40 10.89
CA ASN A 26 -1.69 -12.13 12.07
C ASN A 26 -3.22 -12.33 12.09
N ALA A 27 -3.98 -11.45 11.42
CA ALA A 27 -5.43 -11.60 11.29
C ALA A 27 -5.82 -12.82 10.42
N HIS A 28 -4.92 -13.27 9.55
CA HIS A 28 -5.14 -14.39 8.64
C HIS A 28 -4.45 -15.68 9.10
N LEU A 29 -3.65 -15.62 10.17
CA LEU A 29 -2.85 -16.75 10.64
C LEU A 29 -3.69 -17.98 10.97
N GLN A 30 -4.82 -17.82 11.66
CA GLN A 30 -5.67 -18.96 12.05
C GLN A 30 -6.28 -19.64 10.82
N TRP A 31 -6.74 -18.87 9.82
CA TRP A 31 -7.26 -19.43 8.58
C TRP A 31 -6.18 -20.22 7.83
N PHE A 32 -4.96 -19.67 7.74
CA PHE A 32 -3.84 -20.38 7.15
C PHE A 32 -3.52 -21.69 7.90
N ILE A 33 -3.53 -21.68 9.24
CA ILE A 33 -3.26 -22.88 10.04
C ILE A 33 -4.34 -23.95 9.84
N ASP A 34 -5.61 -23.55 9.87
CA ASP A 34 -6.74 -24.49 9.80
C ASP A 34 -6.88 -25.12 8.41
N ASN A 35 -6.61 -24.36 7.34
CA ASN A 35 -6.65 -24.87 5.98
C ASN A 35 -5.74 -24.08 5.01
N PRO A 36 -4.44 -24.44 4.94
CA PRO A 36 -3.47 -23.73 4.11
C PRO A 36 -3.83 -23.69 2.62
N THR A 37 -4.33 -24.82 2.09
CA THR A 37 -4.70 -24.94 0.67
C THR A 37 -5.86 -24.03 0.33
N ASP A 38 -6.89 -24.00 1.17
CA ASP A 38 -8.03 -23.10 0.98
C ASP A 38 -7.61 -21.63 1.06
N TYR A 39 -6.79 -21.28 2.05
CA TYR A 39 -6.25 -19.93 2.20
C TYR A 39 -5.48 -19.47 0.96
N ILE A 40 -4.52 -20.26 0.48
CA ILE A 40 -3.71 -19.92 -0.71
C ILE A 40 -4.58 -19.72 -1.95
N HIS A 41 -5.62 -20.55 -2.14
CA HIS A 41 -6.49 -20.43 -3.31
C HIS A 41 -7.49 -19.28 -3.25
N LYS A 42 -7.89 -18.84 -2.05
CA LYS A 42 -8.95 -17.84 -1.86
C LYS A 42 -8.44 -16.47 -1.43
N MET A 43 -7.23 -16.37 -0.87
CA MET A 43 -6.64 -15.10 -0.46
C MET A 43 -6.05 -14.37 -1.66
N ASN A 44 -6.92 -13.78 -2.47
CA ASN A 44 -6.56 -12.86 -3.55
C ASN A 44 -7.62 -11.75 -3.61
N GLY A 45 -7.32 -10.67 -4.31
CA GLY A 45 -8.24 -9.55 -4.43
C GLY A 45 -7.59 -8.32 -5.02
N THR A 46 -8.19 -7.16 -4.73
CA THR A 46 -7.63 -5.86 -5.07
C THR A 46 -7.50 -5.00 -3.81
N ASP A 47 -6.48 -4.15 -3.78
CA ASP A 47 -6.19 -3.28 -2.64
C ASP A 47 -5.73 -1.89 -3.13
N LYS A 48 -6.30 -0.84 -2.55
CA LYS A 48 -5.91 0.55 -2.83
C LYS A 48 -4.57 0.90 -2.19
N ASP A 49 -4.22 0.30 -1.06
CA ASP A 49 -3.03 0.63 -0.27
C ASP A 49 -1.73 0.22 -0.95
N LEU A 50 -1.82 -0.72 -1.90
CA LEU A 50 -0.68 -1.16 -2.69
C LEU A 50 -0.06 -0.02 -3.52
N ALA A 51 -0.86 0.97 -3.94
CA ALA A 51 -0.32 2.16 -4.61
C ALA A 51 0.62 2.95 -3.68
N ALA A 52 0.27 3.08 -2.38
CA ALA A 52 1.17 3.67 -1.40
C ALA A 52 2.41 2.79 -1.14
N HIS A 53 2.24 1.48 -1.01
CA HIS A 53 3.35 0.55 -0.80
C HIS A 53 4.36 0.58 -1.94
N PHE A 54 3.94 0.56 -3.20
CA PHE A 54 4.85 0.63 -4.34
C PHE A 54 5.63 1.95 -4.36
N LYS A 55 4.98 3.08 -4.06
CA LYS A 55 5.67 4.37 -3.96
C LYS A 55 6.76 4.34 -2.88
N ILE A 56 6.48 3.71 -1.74
CA ILE A 56 7.43 3.58 -0.63
C ILE A 56 8.58 2.65 -1.02
N ILE A 57 8.29 1.48 -1.61
CA ILE A 57 9.30 0.51 -2.06
C ILE A 57 10.24 1.15 -3.09
N LYS A 58 9.74 1.90 -4.07
CA LYS A 58 10.59 2.60 -5.04
C LYS A 58 11.51 3.64 -4.41
N LYS A 59 11.10 4.25 -3.30
CA LYS A 59 11.86 5.34 -2.65
C LYS A 59 12.82 4.86 -1.56
N TYR A 60 12.45 3.80 -0.85
CA TYR A 60 13.14 3.36 0.38
C TYR A 60 13.37 1.85 0.46
N GLY A 61 12.88 1.08 -0.51
CA GLY A 61 13.02 -0.37 -0.53
C GLY A 61 14.47 -0.82 -0.70
N VAL A 62 14.73 -2.03 -0.22
CA VAL A 62 16.02 -2.72 -0.38
C VAL A 62 15.73 -4.08 -0.98
N VAL A 63 16.39 -4.42 -2.09
CA VAL A 63 16.28 -5.74 -2.72
C VAL A 63 16.99 -6.76 -1.85
N LEU A 64 16.26 -7.77 -1.38
CA LEU A 64 16.85 -8.92 -0.69
C LEU A 64 17.21 -10.04 -1.66
N GLN A 65 16.41 -10.21 -2.72
CA GLN A 65 16.58 -11.22 -3.77
C GLN A 65 15.82 -10.80 -5.02
N GLY A 66 16.37 -11.11 -6.20
CA GLY A 66 15.73 -10.88 -7.50
C GLY A 66 16.27 -9.65 -8.21
N GLU A 67 15.44 -9.09 -9.10
CA GLU A 67 15.74 -7.91 -9.91
C GLU A 67 15.69 -6.61 -9.09
N GLU A 68 16.22 -5.53 -9.66
CA GLU A 68 16.20 -4.21 -9.05
C GLU A 68 14.76 -3.66 -8.95
N ILE A 69 14.45 -2.92 -7.90
CA ILE A 69 13.10 -2.38 -7.64
C ILE A 69 12.55 -1.58 -8.83
N ASN A 70 13.41 -0.81 -9.51
CA ASN A 70 13.00 0.04 -10.62
C ASN A 70 12.74 -0.74 -11.93
N ASP A 71 13.22 -1.98 -12.03
CA ASP A 71 12.99 -2.85 -13.18
C ASP A 71 11.67 -3.62 -13.03
N VAL A 72 11.19 -3.78 -11.78
CA VAL A 72 10.01 -4.58 -11.43
C VAL A 72 8.76 -3.74 -11.16
N PHE A 73 8.89 -2.59 -10.48
CA PHE A 73 7.74 -1.77 -10.10
C PHE A 73 7.63 -0.52 -10.97
N ALA A 74 6.50 -0.38 -11.66
CA ALA A 74 6.17 0.84 -12.39
C ALA A 74 5.99 2.04 -11.44
N ASP A 75 6.17 3.25 -11.99
CA ASP A 75 5.89 4.48 -11.25
C ASP A 75 4.40 4.62 -10.96
N VAL A 76 4.07 4.83 -9.68
CA VAL A 76 2.70 5.12 -9.25
C VAL A 76 2.34 6.56 -9.63
N PRO A 77 1.31 6.77 -10.46
CA PRO A 77 0.89 8.11 -10.80
C PRO A 77 0.35 8.83 -9.57
N ARG A 78 0.51 10.16 -9.55
CA ARG A 78 0.25 10.97 -8.35
C ARG A 78 -1.18 10.82 -7.85
N LYS A 79 -2.14 10.70 -8.76
CA LYS A 79 -3.57 10.63 -8.43
C LYS A 79 -3.89 9.37 -7.64
N GLU A 80 -3.38 8.23 -8.06
CA GLU A 80 -3.59 6.92 -7.44
C GLU A 80 -2.90 6.84 -6.08
N TYR A 81 -1.71 7.44 -5.95
CA TYR A 81 -1.07 7.57 -4.64
C TYR A 81 -1.88 8.48 -3.69
N ILE A 82 -2.45 9.59 -4.19
CA ILE A 82 -3.32 10.45 -3.37
C ILE A 82 -4.59 9.69 -2.95
N ASP A 83 -5.25 8.97 -3.86
CA ASP A 83 -6.46 8.20 -3.52
C ASP A 83 -6.16 7.13 -2.46
N SER A 84 -5.01 6.44 -2.58
CA SER A 84 -4.54 5.46 -1.62
C SER A 84 -4.29 6.07 -0.23
N ILE A 85 -3.49 7.13 -0.11
CA ILE A 85 -3.22 7.72 1.21
C ILE A 85 -4.44 8.48 1.78
N TRP A 86 -5.38 8.88 0.94
CA TRP A 86 -6.64 9.47 1.40
C TRP A 86 -7.56 8.42 2.01
N PHE A 87 -7.61 7.22 1.42
CA PHE A 87 -8.37 6.08 1.93
C PHE A 87 -8.01 5.75 3.40
N ASP A 88 -6.73 5.89 3.75
CA ASP A 88 -6.21 5.74 5.13
C ASP A 88 -6.80 6.71 6.17
N VAL A 89 -7.39 7.84 5.73
CA VAL A 89 -7.78 8.95 6.61
C VAL A 89 -9.16 9.53 6.32
N GLU A 90 -9.91 8.99 5.36
CA GLU A 90 -11.20 9.57 4.95
C GLU A 90 -12.27 9.51 6.06
N SER A 91 -12.17 8.52 6.96
CA SER A 91 -13.00 8.33 8.16
C SER A 91 -12.34 8.82 9.44
N ALA A 92 -11.33 9.70 9.34
CA ALA A 92 -10.54 10.13 10.49
C ALA A 92 -11.34 10.76 11.64
N LYS A 93 -12.53 11.33 11.38
CA LYS A 93 -13.34 11.95 12.44
C LYS A 93 -13.93 10.90 13.39
N GLU A 94 -14.27 9.75 12.84
CA GLU A 94 -14.83 8.62 13.57
C GLU A 94 -13.69 7.78 14.17
N ASP A 95 -12.69 7.44 13.37
CA ASP A 95 -11.61 6.51 13.74
C ASP A 95 -10.68 7.07 14.84
N ILE A 96 -10.56 8.40 14.95
CA ILE A 96 -9.70 9.03 15.97
C ILE A 96 -10.14 8.73 17.39
N LEU A 97 -11.41 8.34 17.60
CA LEU A 97 -11.93 7.98 18.92
C LEU A 97 -11.38 6.64 19.41
N GLU A 98 -11.08 5.71 18.49
CA GLU A 98 -10.59 4.37 18.79
C GLU A 98 -9.07 4.26 18.61
N GLU A 99 -8.52 4.85 17.53
CA GLU A 99 -7.10 4.75 17.18
C GLU A 99 -6.41 6.12 17.01
N PRO A 100 -6.41 6.98 18.04
CA PRO A 100 -5.99 8.38 17.90
C PRO A 100 -4.55 8.54 17.38
N ILE A 101 -3.62 7.70 17.85
CA ILE A 101 -2.21 7.77 17.43
C ILE A 101 -2.07 7.39 15.96
N TYR A 102 -2.75 6.33 15.52
CA TYR A 102 -2.70 5.88 14.12
C TYR A 102 -3.23 6.97 13.19
N VAL A 103 -4.42 7.48 13.50
CA VAL A 103 -5.12 8.49 12.69
C VAL A 103 -4.33 9.79 12.62
N ILE A 104 -3.87 10.32 13.77
CA ILE A 104 -3.09 11.57 13.80
C ILE A 104 -1.82 11.44 12.94
N LEU A 105 -1.05 10.36 13.10
CA LEU A 105 0.20 10.21 12.37
C LEU A 105 -0.01 9.99 10.87
N ASN A 106 -1.09 9.30 10.46
CA ASN A 106 -1.43 9.20 9.05
C ASN A 106 -1.92 10.53 8.47
N LEU A 107 -2.74 11.30 9.19
CA LEU A 107 -3.11 12.66 8.79
C LEU A 107 -1.88 13.56 8.58
N CYS A 108 -0.89 13.48 9.47
CA CYS A 108 0.37 14.19 9.32
C CYS A 108 1.12 13.79 8.03
N ARG A 109 1.22 12.48 7.74
CA ARG A 109 1.86 11.98 6.51
C ARG A 109 1.13 12.42 5.25
N VAL A 110 -0.21 12.36 5.26
CA VAL A 110 -1.05 12.82 4.15
C VAL A 110 -0.87 14.30 3.92
N ALA A 111 -0.92 15.11 4.98
CA ALA A 111 -0.72 16.56 4.89
C ALA A 111 0.68 16.91 4.35
N ALA A 112 1.73 16.23 4.81
CA ALA A 112 3.09 16.44 4.32
C ALA A 112 3.23 16.15 2.82
N PHE A 113 2.59 15.09 2.33
CA PHE A 113 2.59 14.77 0.91
C PHE A 113 1.80 15.78 0.08
N LEU A 114 0.60 16.16 0.53
CA LEU A 114 -0.25 17.09 -0.20
C LEU A 114 0.34 18.50 -0.27
N LYS A 115 1.02 18.96 0.80
CA LYS A 115 1.60 20.31 0.85
C LYS A 115 3.01 20.40 0.27
N ASN A 116 3.83 19.36 0.45
CA ASN A 116 5.26 19.44 0.16
C ASN A 116 5.81 18.27 -0.65
N ASP A 117 4.95 17.36 -1.14
CA ASP A 117 5.35 16.14 -1.87
C ASP A 117 6.31 15.23 -1.08
N LEU A 118 6.24 15.31 0.24
CA LEU A 118 7.07 14.53 1.15
C LEU A 118 6.43 13.17 1.42
N ILE A 119 7.20 12.11 1.24
CA ILE A 119 6.83 10.74 1.62
C ILE A 119 7.57 10.45 2.92
N LEU A 120 6.84 10.33 4.03
CA LEU A 120 7.40 10.28 5.37
C LEU A 120 6.94 9.03 6.11
N SER A 121 7.79 8.53 7.00
CA SER A 121 7.38 7.59 8.05
C SER A 121 6.39 8.26 9.03
N LYS A 122 5.69 7.47 9.85
CA LYS A 122 4.82 8.00 10.92
C LYS A 122 5.55 8.96 11.85
N ARG A 123 6.77 8.61 12.25
CA ARG A 123 7.60 9.47 13.12
C ARG A 123 7.94 10.80 12.44
N GLN A 124 8.46 10.75 11.22
CA GLN A 124 8.82 11.96 10.47
C GLN A 124 7.60 12.82 10.12
N GLY A 125 6.45 12.21 9.84
CA GLY A 125 5.19 12.93 9.62
C GLY A 125 4.77 13.70 10.88
N GLY A 126 4.83 13.06 12.04
CA GLY A 126 4.58 13.72 13.32
C GLY A 126 5.56 14.87 13.60
N GLU A 127 6.86 14.64 13.38
CA GLU A 127 7.91 15.67 13.52
C GLU A 127 7.70 16.85 12.57
N TRP A 128 7.25 16.60 11.33
CA TRP A 128 6.97 17.65 10.34
C TRP A 128 5.77 18.53 10.68
N ALA A 129 4.81 18.01 11.46
CA ALA A 129 3.56 18.71 11.78
C ALA A 129 3.65 19.61 13.04
N LEU A 130 4.77 19.56 13.76
CA LEU A 130 5.06 20.38 14.94
C LEU A 130 5.66 21.74 14.55
#